data_AF-A0A9K3NXA0-F1
#
_entry.id   AF-A0A9K3NXA0-F1
#
_cell.length_a   1.000
_cell.length_b   1.000
_cell.length_c   1.000
_cell.angle_alpha   90.00
_cell.angle_beta   90.00
_cell.angle_gamma   90.00
#
_symmetry.space_group_name_H-M   'P 1'
#
loop_
_entity.id
_entity.type
_entity.pdbx_description
1 polymer ?
#
loop_
_entity_poly.entity_id
_entity_poly.type
_entity_poly.pdbx_seq_one_letter_code
_entity_poly.pdbx_strand_id
1 'polypeptide(L)'
;MVTLRTIRCTFVVCVMLFLNIKSSEEVKITLIESAVAKGAVCLDGSPPAYQFDKGFGDGVNNWLVHMPVCRKLSTRYIFTK
;
A
#
# COMPACT_ATOMS: atom_id res chain seq x y z
N MET A 1 -10.34 -28.49 34.95
CA MET A 1 -9.50 -27.56 35.75
C MET A 1 -8.36 -27.09 34.86
N VAL A 2 -8.62 -26.15 33.94
CA VAL A 2 -7.57 -25.58 33.08
C VAL A 2 -6.71 -24.71 33.99
N THR A 3 -5.46 -25.12 34.21
CA THR A 3 -4.56 -24.45 35.15
C THR A 3 -4.36 -22.99 34.76
N LEU A 4 -4.36 -22.09 35.75
CA LEU A 4 -4.18 -20.63 35.58
C LEU A 4 -2.93 -20.30 34.76
N ARG A 5 -1.91 -21.17 34.84
CA ARG A 5 -0.69 -21.14 34.04
C ARG A 5 -0.95 -21.31 32.54
N THR A 6 -1.82 -22.24 32.16
CA THR A 6 -2.17 -22.52 30.76
C THR A 6 -3.01 -21.38 30.19
N ILE A 7 -3.96 -20.85 30.95
CA ILE A 7 -4.77 -19.67 30.55
C ILE A 7 -3.86 -18.46 30.28
N ARG A 8 -2.88 -18.22 31.17
CA ARG A 8 -1.92 -17.11 31.02
C ARG A 8 -1.02 -17.30 29.80
N CYS A 9 -0.53 -18.51 29.55
CA CYS A 9 0.27 -18.79 28.36
C CYS A 9 -0.54 -18.63 27.07
N THR A 10 -1.76 -19.16 27.02
CA THR A 10 -2.64 -19.02 25.85
C THR A 10 -2.97 -17.55 25.57
N PHE A 11 -3.22 -16.76 26.61
CA PHE A 11 -3.47 -15.32 26.46
C PHE A 11 -2.25 -14.58 25.88
N VAL A 12 -1.05 -14.85 26.40
CA VAL A 12 0.20 -14.24 25.90
C VAL A 12 0.47 -14.63 24.46
N VAL A 13 0.30 -15.90 24.10
CA VAL A 13 0.47 -16.40 22.72
C VAL A 13 -0.54 -15.74 21.78
N CYS A 14 -1.80 -15.63 22.19
CA CYS A 14 -2.82 -14.91 21.41
C CYS A 14 -2.43 -13.44 21.19
N VAL A 15 -2.03 -12.71 22.24
CA VAL A 15 -1.64 -11.29 22.10
C VAL A 15 -0.48 -11.14 21.12
N MET A 16 0.54 -12.01 21.18
CA MET A 16 1.64 -11.99 20.21
C MET A 16 1.15 -12.26 18.78
N LEU A 17 0.27 -13.25 18.58
CA LEU A 17 -0.32 -13.54 17.27
C LEU A 17 -1.11 -12.35 16.72
N PHE A 18 -1.94 -11.70 17.54
CA PHE A 18 -2.70 -10.51 17.14
C PHE A 18 -1.80 -9.31 16.80
N LEU A 19 -0.72 -9.08 17.55
CA LEU A 19 0.23 -8.00 17.28
C LEU A 19 1.06 -8.20 16.00
N ASN A 20 1.19 -9.44 15.53
CA ASN A 20 1.86 -9.74 14.26
C ASN A 20 0.95 -9.54 13.04
N ILE A 21 -0.37 -9.46 13.23
CA ILE A 21 -1.30 -9.03 12.18
C ILE A 21 -1.28 -7.51 12.14
N LYS A 22 -0.17 -6.93 11.69
CA LYS A 22 -0.16 -5.54 11.25
C LYS A 22 -0.95 -5.47 9.96
N SER A 23 -2.04 -4.71 9.99
CA SER A 23 -2.87 -4.41 8.83
C SER A 23 -1.96 -3.96 7.68
N SER A 24 -2.14 -4.56 6.51
CA SER A 24 -1.56 -4.06 5.26
C SER A 24 -1.85 -2.56 5.20
N GLU A 25 -0.80 -1.74 5.16
CA GLU A 25 -0.96 -0.32 4.93
C GLU A 25 -1.51 -0.17 3.51
N GLU A 26 -2.80 0.14 3.39
CA GLU A 26 -3.42 0.37 2.09
C GLU A 26 -2.88 1.68 1.54
N VAL A 27 -1.93 1.58 0.60
CA VAL A 27 -1.32 2.76 0.01
C VAL A 27 -2.34 3.48 -0.85
N LYS A 28 -2.61 4.74 -0.51
CA LYS A 28 -3.62 5.57 -1.19
C LYS A 28 -3.25 5.79 -2.66
N ILE A 29 -4.21 5.53 -3.53
CA ILE A 29 -4.13 5.92 -4.94
C ILE A 29 -4.55 7.39 -5.08
N THR A 30 -3.73 8.16 -5.78
CA THR A 30 -3.99 9.58 -6.07
C THR A 30 -4.33 9.75 -7.55
N LEU A 31 -5.55 10.20 -7.82
CA LEU A 31 -6.02 10.57 -9.16
C LEU A 31 -5.59 12.00 -9.49
N ILE A 32 -5.13 12.21 -10.73
CA ILE A 32 -4.71 13.53 -11.20
C ILE A 32 -5.78 14.07 -12.15
N GLU A 33 -6.88 14.61 -11.61
CA GLU A 33 -7.97 15.15 -12.42
C GLU A 33 -7.55 16.36 -13.27
N SER A 34 -6.62 17.18 -12.76
CA SER A 34 -6.07 18.33 -13.48
C SER A 34 -5.24 17.94 -14.72
N ALA A 35 -4.83 16.68 -14.85
CA ALA A 35 -4.12 16.17 -16.02
C ALA A 35 -5.05 16.07 -17.24
N VAL A 36 -6.35 15.87 -17.02
CA VAL A 36 -7.35 15.77 -18.10
C VAL A 36 -7.44 17.09 -18.87
N ALA A 37 -7.43 18.23 -18.17
CA ALA A 37 -7.42 19.55 -18.79
C ALA A 37 -6.16 19.81 -19.65
N LYS A 38 -5.08 19.06 -19.40
CA LYS A 38 -3.83 19.11 -20.17
C LYS A 38 -3.75 18.04 -21.26
N GLY A 39 -4.78 17.21 -21.43
CA GLY A 39 -4.82 16.12 -22.41
C GLY A 39 -4.05 14.86 -22.00
N ALA A 40 -3.55 14.79 -20.77
CA ALA A 40 -2.91 13.58 -20.25
C ALA A 40 -3.98 12.64 -19.68
N VAL A 41 -4.37 11.66 -20.49
CA VAL A 41 -5.42 10.68 -20.20
C VAL A 41 -4.95 9.26 -20.52
N CYS A 42 -5.61 8.28 -19.92
CA CYS A 42 -5.43 6.87 -20.24
C CYS A 42 -6.08 6.52 -21.60
N LEU A 43 -5.87 5.29 -22.09
CA LEU A 43 -6.45 4.84 -23.38
C LEU A 43 -8.00 4.86 -23.40
N ASP A 44 -8.62 4.84 -22.23
CA ASP A 44 -10.07 4.94 -21.98
C ASP A 44 -10.55 6.37 -21.72
N GLY A 45 -9.66 7.37 -21.69
CA GLY A 45 -10.00 8.78 -21.44
C GLY A 45 -10.14 9.17 -19.96
N SER A 46 -9.94 8.24 -19.03
CA SER A 46 -9.92 8.52 -17.59
C SER A 46 -8.65 9.30 -17.17
N PRO A 47 -8.71 10.05 -16.04
CA PRO A 47 -7.52 10.68 -15.49
C PRO A 47 -6.47 9.64 -15.05
N PRO A 48 -5.17 9.92 -15.23
CA PRO A 48 -4.11 9.07 -14.74
C PRO A 48 -4.08 9.07 -13.20
N ALA A 49 -3.57 7.96 -12.63
CA ALA A 49 -3.43 7.80 -11.19
C ALA A 49 -2.03 7.28 -10.84
N TYR A 50 -1.59 7.57 -9.63
CA TYR A 50 -0.37 7.00 -9.08
C TYR A 50 -0.56 6.56 -7.63
N GLN A 51 0.26 5.61 -7.22
CA GLN A 51 0.37 5.12 -5.86
C GLN A 51 1.74 5.54 -5.34
N PHE A 52 1.75 6.29 -4.24
CA PHE A 52 2.98 6.76 -3.62
C PHE A 52 3.18 6.06 -2.29
N ASP A 53 4.27 5.30 -2.20
CA ASP A 53 4.69 4.66 -0.98
C ASP A 53 5.97 5.34 -0.46
N LYS A 54 5.99 5.67 0.83
CA LYS A 54 7.15 6.36 1.41
C LYS A 54 8.12 5.30 1.91
N GLY A 55 9.31 5.23 1.34
CA GLY A 55 10.33 4.32 1.83
C GLY A 55 10.77 4.65 3.24
N PHE A 56 11.38 3.65 3.86
CA PHE A 56 11.80 3.64 5.26
C PHE A 56 13.27 3.24 5.38
N GLY A 57 13.93 3.67 6.47
CA GLY A 57 15.34 3.39 6.73
C GLY A 57 16.25 3.92 5.62
N ASP A 58 17.07 3.05 5.06
CA ASP A 58 18.02 3.38 3.98
C ASP A 58 17.34 3.69 2.64
N GLY A 59 16.04 3.38 2.51
CA GLY A 59 15.25 3.63 1.31
C GLY A 59 14.76 5.07 1.14
N VAL A 60 14.80 5.93 2.16
CA VAL A 60 14.12 7.25 2.21
C VAL A 60 14.57 8.26 1.13
N ASN A 61 15.75 8.05 0.55
CA ASN A 61 16.32 8.91 -0.49
C ASN A 61 16.40 8.21 -1.86
N ASN A 62 15.83 7.02 -1.99
CA ASN A 62 15.97 6.17 -3.17
C ASN A 62 14.64 5.99 -3.87
N TRP A 63 14.55 6.54 -5.08
CA TRP A 63 13.32 6.52 -5.86
C TRP A 63 13.20 5.24 -6.68
N LEU A 64 12.08 4.51 -6.51
CA LEU A 64 11.68 3.45 -7.44
C LEU A 64 10.44 3.92 -8.21
N VAL A 65 10.56 3.94 -9.53
CA VAL A 65 9.43 4.24 -10.42
C VAL A 65 9.08 2.96 -11.17
N HIS A 66 7.93 2.38 -10.85
CA HIS A 66 7.41 1.23 -11.57
C HIS A 66 6.29 1.67 -12.51
N MET A 67 6.52 1.47 -13.80
CA MET A 67 5.59 1.78 -14.89
C MET A 67 5.01 0.47 -15.43
N PRO A 68 3.90 -0.04 -14.87
CA PRO A 68 3.26 -1.22 -15.44
C PRO A 68 2.61 -0.86 -16.77
N VAL A 69 2.59 -1.83 -17.68
CA VAL A 69 1.82 -1.72 -18.92
C VAL A 69 0.34 -1.54 -18.56
N CYS A 70 -0.26 -0.47 -19.05
CA CYS A 70 -1.68 -0.17 -18.88
C CYS A 70 -2.53 -1.21 -19.64
N ARG A 71 -2.78 -2.36 -19.00
CA ARG A 71 -3.62 -3.44 -19.55
C ARG A 71 -5.08 -3.39 -19.06
N LYS A 72 -5.42 -2.49 -18.13
CA LYS A 72 -6.78 -2.26 -17.62
C LYS A 72 -6.87 -0.85 -17.03
N LEU A 73 -8.07 -0.25 -17.07
CA LEU A 73 -8.45 1.15 -16.77
C LEU A 73 -7.97 1.77 -15.43
N SER A 74 -7.12 1.09 -14.66
CA SER A 74 -6.55 1.61 -13.42
C SER A 74 -5.04 1.64 -13.58
N THR A 75 -4.56 2.75 -14.12
CA THR A 75 -3.14 3.05 -14.29
C THR A 75 -2.50 3.14 -12.91
N ARG A 76 -1.70 2.14 -12.54
CA ARG A 76 -0.97 2.09 -11.26
C ARG A 76 0.49 2.45 -11.50
N TYR A 77 0.85 3.74 -11.50
CA TYR A 77 2.27 4.08 -11.37
C TYR A 77 2.65 3.94 -9.90
N ILE A 78 3.60 3.06 -9.56
CA ILE A 78 4.09 2.92 -8.17
C ILE A 78 5.34 3.77 -8.06
N PHE A 79 5.30 4.77 -7.20
CA PHE A 79 6.44 5.58 -6.82
C PHE A 79 6.80 5.23 -5.38
N THR A 80 7.98 4.66 -5.14
CA THR A 80 8.56 4.59 -3.80
C THR A 80 9.54 5.74 -3.62
N LYS A 81 9.50 6.44 -2.49
CA LYS A 81 10.53 7.41 -2.09
C LYS A 81 11.66 6.76 -1.31
#